data_AF-A0A2E5NZ54-F1
#
_entry.id   AF-A0A2E5NZ54-F1
#
_cell.length_a   1.000
_cell.length_b   1.000
_cell.length_c   1.000
_cell.angle_alpha   90.00
_cell.angle_beta   90.00
_cell.angle_gamma   90.00
#
_symmetry.space_group_name_H-M   'P 1'
#
loop_
_entity.id
_entity.type
_entity.pdbx_description
1 polymer ?
#
loop_
_entity_poly.entity_id
_entity_poly.type
_entity_poly.pdbx_seq_one_letter_code
_entity_poly.pdbx_strand_id
1 'polypeptide(L)'
;LNPPSVEGWHEGEEWVDSGSLIERINFASGEVGRTDAPGIQRMIELVRNSNDVLQPAEFVEDCLDALGFIDLGERSKSVLIDHAAQIGSFASDNPGSVERTVEMFQLIVSTPDYQYC
;
A
#
# COMPACT_ATOMS: atom_id res chain seq x y z
N LEU A 1 42.20 9.27 -27.17
CA LEU A 1 40.98 10.07 -27.36
C LEU A 1 39.99 9.55 -26.33
N ASN A 2 39.79 10.30 -25.24
CA ASN A 2 38.74 10.00 -24.27
C ASN A 2 37.39 10.23 -24.95
N PRO A 3 36.36 9.41 -24.67
CA PRO A 3 35.02 9.67 -25.18
C PRO A 3 34.51 11.01 -24.63
N PRO A 4 33.62 11.72 -25.36
CA PRO A 4 33.10 13.00 -24.91
C PRO A 4 32.31 12.83 -23.61
N SER A 5 32.54 13.74 -22.66
CA SER A 5 31.77 13.85 -21.42
C SER A 5 30.34 14.22 -21.74
N VAL A 6 29.40 13.42 -21.24
CA VAL A 6 27.97 13.60 -21.53
C VAL A 6 27.36 14.57 -20.52
N GLU A 7 27.63 15.86 -20.71
CA GLU A 7 26.90 16.94 -20.03
C GLU A 7 25.44 16.90 -20.51
N GLY A 8 24.55 16.33 -19.69
CA GLY A 8 23.12 16.22 -19.99
C GLY A 8 22.44 14.99 -19.39
N TRP A 9 23.20 14.02 -18.87
CA TRP A 9 22.62 12.98 -18.01
C TRP A 9 22.47 13.56 -16.62
N HIS A 10 21.25 13.96 -16.28
CA HIS A 10 20.87 14.14 -14.89
C HIS A 10 20.80 12.75 -14.26
N GLU A 11 21.90 12.29 -13.63
CA GLU A 11 21.87 11.13 -12.76
C GLU A 11 21.16 11.51 -11.45
N GLY A 12 20.10 10.78 -11.08
CA GLY A 12 19.36 10.96 -9.82
C GLY A 12 17.98 10.30 -9.80
N GLU A 13 17.39 10.16 -8.61
CA GLU A 13 16.00 9.72 -8.36
C GLU A 13 14.93 10.53 -9.15
N GLU A 14 15.32 11.67 -9.70
CA GLU A 14 14.50 12.56 -10.53
C GLU A 14 14.12 11.97 -11.91
N TRP A 15 14.69 10.82 -12.31
CA TRP A 15 14.35 10.13 -13.56
C TRP A 15 13.12 9.23 -13.47
N VAL A 16 12.51 9.06 -12.29
CA VAL A 16 11.13 8.62 -12.26
C VAL A 16 10.30 9.78 -12.78
N ASP A 17 10.11 9.81 -14.11
CA ASP A 17 9.16 10.71 -14.74
C ASP A 17 7.86 10.59 -13.95
N SER A 18 7.42 11.68 -13.34
CA SER A 18 6.21 11.72 -12.51
C SER A 18 5.01 11.03 -13.20
N GLY A 19 4.97 11.00 -14.54
CA GLY A 19 4.00 10.20 -15.30
C GLY A 19 4.12 8.69 -15.05
N SER A 20 5.33 8.13 -15.15
CA SER A 20 5.60 6.71 -14.89
C SER A 20 5.33 6.29 -13.44
N LEU A 21 5.59 7.17 -12.46
CA LEU A 21 5.23 6.91 -11.05
C LEU A 21 3.72 6.81 -10.87
N ILE A 22 2.99 7.75 -11.45
CA ILE A 22 1.52 7.76 -11.39
C ILE A 22 0.94 6.52 -12.06
N GLU A 23 1.49 6.08 -13.19
CA GLU A 23 1.09 4.82 -13.83
C GLU A 23 1.32 3.62 -12.92
N ARG A 24 2.47 3.54 -12.22
CA ARG A 24 2.77 2.45 -11.28
C ARG A 24 1.82 2.46 -10.08
N ILE A 25 1.53 3.62 -9.52
CA ILE A 25 0.57 3.77 -8.42
C ILE A 25 -0.82 3.33 -8.86
N ASN A 26 -1.29 3.82 -10.01
CA ASN A 26 -2.60 3.46 -10.56
C ASN A 26 -2.70 1.97 -10.87
N PHE A 27 -1.65 1.38 -11.42
CA PHE A 27 -1.59 -0.05 -11.68
C PHE A 27 -1.68 -0.85 -10.38
N ALA A 28 -0.83 -0.56 -9.39
CA ALA A 28 -0.82 -1.29 -8.13
C ALA A 28 -2.15 -1.15 -7.37
N SER A 29 -2.67 0.07 -7.27
CA SER A 29 -3.98 0.36 -6.65
C SER A 29 -5.14 -0.31 -7.39
N GLY A 30 -5.07 -0.36 -8.72
CA GLY A 30 -6.01 -1.08 -9.57
C GLY A 30 -5.99 -2.58 -9.31
N GLU A 31 -4.80 -3.20 -9.28
CA GLU A 31 -4.65 -4.65 -9.07
C GLU A 31 -5.12 -5.09 -7.68
N VAL A 32 -4.73 -4.38 -6.60
CA VAL A 32 -5.20 -4.72 -5.24
C VAL A 32 -6.69 -4.42 -5.04
N GLY A 33 -7.28 -3.57 -5.87
CA GLY A 33 -8.72 -3.27 -5.90
C GLY A 33 -9.58 -4.37 -6.53
N ARG A 34 -8.99 -5.39 -7.16
CA ARG A 34 -9.72 -6.47 -7.86
C ARG A 34 -10.22 -7.53 -6.88
N THR A 35 -11.28 -7.22 -6.16
CA THR A 35 -11.88 -8.10 -5.13
C THR A 35 -12.46 -9.41 -5.68
N ASP A 36 -12.58 -9.56 -7.01
CA ASP A 36 -12.95 -10.79 -7.69
C ASP A 36 -11.75 -11.72 -7.96
N ALA A 37 -10.52 -11.22 -7.83
CA ALA A 37 -9.32 -12.01 -8.03
C ALA A 37 -9.05 -12.94 -6.83
N PRO A 38 -8.79 -14.25 -7.05
CA PRO A 38 -8.58 -15.21 -5.95
C PRO A 38 -7.47 -14.82 -4.97
N GLY A 39 -6.39 -14.20 -5.47
CA GLY A 39 -5.29 -13.73 -4.62
C GLY A 39 -5.71 -12.59 -3.70
N ILE A 40 -6.47 -11.63 -4.22
CA ILE A 40 -6.99 -10.50 -3.43
C ILE A 40 -8.00 -10.99 -2.39
N GLN A 41 -8.90 -11.90 -2.77
CA GLN A 41 -9.83 -12.53 -1.83
C GLN A 41 -9.08 -13.21 -0.67
N ARG A 42 -8.01 -13.95 -0.99
CA ARG A 42 -7.19 -14.60 0.03
C ARG A 42 -6.51 -13.60 0.96
N MET A 43 -6.01 -12.48 0.44
CA MET A 43 -5.41 -11.41 1.26
C MET A 43 -6.45 -10.72 2.16
N ILE A 44 -7.65 -10.44 1.64
CA ILE A 44 -8.75 -9.88 2.43
C ILE A 44 -9.16 -10.86 3.55
N GLU A 45 -9.24 -12.15 3.25
CA GLU A 45 -9.50 -13.19 4.25
C GLU A 45 -8.42 -13.22 5.33
N LEU A 46 -7.13 -13.06 4.99
CA LEU A 46 -6.05 -13.02 5.98
C LEU A 46 -6.26 -11.92 7.01
N VAL A 47 -6.61 -10.70 6.58
CA VAL A 47 -6.92 -9.57 7.48
C VAL A 47 -8.18 -9.83 8.31
N ARG A 48 -9.18 -10.49 7.72
CA ARG A 48 -10.48 -10.73 8.35
C ARG A 48 -10.54 -11.99 9.21
N ASN A 49 -9.49 -12.82 9.23
CA ASN A 49 -9.47 -14.08 9.96
C ASN A 49 -9.36 -13.89 11.49
N SER A 50 -9.10 -12.67 11.96
CA SER A 50 -9.20 -12.34 13.38
C SER A 50 -10.67 -12.25 13.80
N ASN A 51 -11.03 -12.97 14.87
CA ASN A 51 -12.34 -12.87 15.52
C ASN A 51 -12.42 -11.67 16.48
N ASP A 52 -11.31 -10.94 16.64
CA ASP A 52 -11.17 -9.84 17.57
C ASP A 52 -11.33 -8.49 16.85
N VAL A 53 -11.78 -7.49 17.61
CA VAL A 53 -11.82 -6.10 17.14
C VAL A 53 -10.39 -5.57 17.15
N LEU A 54 -9.86 -5.25 15.97
CA LEU A 54 -8.52 -4.72 15.80
C LEU A 54 -8.50 -3.21 16.06
N GLN A 55 -7.52 -2.75 16.83
CA GLN A 55 -7.19 -1.33 16.90
C GLN A 55 -6.62 -0.86 15.56
N PRO A 56 -6.67 0.46 15.25
CA PRO A 56 -6.19 0.99 13.98
C PRO A 56 -4.77 0.56 13.59
N ALA A 57 -3.85 0.51 14.56
CA ALA A 57 -2.48 0.05 14.32
C ALA A 57 -2.41 -1.44 13.94
N GLU A 58 -3.12 -2.30 14.67
CA GLU A 58 -3.19 -3.74 14.40
C GLU A 58 -3.81 -4.02 13.03
N PHE A 59 -4.86 -3.27 12.66
CA PHE A 59 -5.46 -3.36 11.34
C PHE A 59 -4.48 -3.00 10.21
N VAL A 60 -3.64 -1.97 10.41
CA VAL A 60 -2.60 -1.61 9.43
C VAL A 60 -1.53 -2.69 9.34
N GLU A 61 -1.06 -3.24 10.48
CA GLU A 61 -0.10 -4.35 10.49
C GLU A 61 -0.64 -5.58 9.74
N ASP A 62 -1.86 -6.00 10.04
CA ASP A 62 -2.49 -7.16 9.40
C ASP A 62 -2.60 -6.94 7.89
N CYS A 63 -2.83 -5.70 7.44
CA CYS A 63 -2.86 -5.38 6.02
C CYS A 63 -1.47 -5.47 5.36
N LEU A 64 -0.42 -5.00 6.04
CA LEU A 64 0.96 -5.10 5.57
C LEU A 64 1.43 -6.56 5.47
N ASP A 65 1.08 -7.38 6.46
CA ASP A 65 1.34 -8.82 6.48
C ASP A 65 0.61 -9.53 5.35
N ALA A 66 -0.68 -9.23 5.15
CA ALA A 66 -1.49 -9.83 4.09
C ALA A 66 -0.96 -9.50 2.68
N LEU A 67 -0.40 -8.29 2.48
CA LEU A 67 0.25 -7.89 1.22
C LEU A 67 1.65 -8.48 1.02
N GLY A 68 2.13 -9.31 1.96
CA GLY A 68 3.42 -9.99 1.86
C GLY A 68 4.50 -9.43 2.77
N PHE A 69 4.14 -9.03 4.00
CA PHE A 69 5.05 -8.49 5.02
C PHE A 69 5.80 -7.24 4.54
N ILE A 70 5.04 -6.28 3.97
CA ILE A 70 5.61 -5.00 3.52
C ILE A 70 6.11 -4.21 4.73
N ASP A 71 7.39 -3.85 4.72
CA ASP A 71 7.97 -2.96 5.72
C ASP A 71 7.91 -1.51 5.22
N LEU A 72 7.22 -0.64 5.97
CA LEU A 72 7.11 0.78 5.67
C LEU A 72 7.88 1.58 6.71
N GLY A 73 8.51 2.68 6.28
CA GLY A 73 9.08 3.63 7.21
C GLY A 73 8.03 4.23 8.14
N GLU A 74 8.47 4.58 9.36
CA GLU A 74 7.63 5.09 10.46
C GLU A 74 6.67 6.21 10.04
N ARG A 75 7.10 7.10 9.12
CA ARG A 75 6.26 8.21 8.64
C ARG A 75 5.06 7.72 7.82
N SER A 76 5.27 6.82 6.87
CA SER A 76 4.18 6.32 6.02
C SER A 76 3.25 5.46 6.86
N LYS A 77 3.82 4.62 7.72
CA LYS A 77 3.07 3.82 8.69
C LYS A 77 2.20 4.68 9.61
N SER A 78 2.73 5.77 10.19
CA SER A 78 1.94 6.65 11.05
C SER A 78 0.75 7.30 10.33
N VAL A 79 0.94 7.73 9.07
CA VAL A 79 -0.14 8.32 8.26
C VAL A 79 -1.27 7.30 8.00
N LEU A 80 -0.93 6.04 7.72
CA LEU A 80 -1.92 4.97 7.52
C LEU A 80 -2.69 4.66 8.82
N ILE A 81 -2.00 4.64 9.96
CA ILE A 81 -2.62 4.44 11.28
C ILE A 81 -3.56 5.60 11.61
N ASP A 82 -3.14 6.84 11.37
CA ASP A 82 -3.98 8.02 11.57
C ASP A 82 -5.23 7.97 10.68
N HIS A 83 -5.10 7.58 9.40
CA HIS A 83 -6.23 7.36 8.50
C HIS A 83 -7.18 6.29 9.04
N ALA A 84 -6.65 5.13 9.47
CA ALA A 84 -7.45 4.07 10.05
C ALA A 84 -8.17 4.53 11.33
N ALA A 85 -7.53 5.37 12.15
CA ALA A 85 -8.09 5.89 13.39
C ALA A 85 -9.26 6.85 13.16
N GLN A 86 -9.31 7.57 12.03
CA GLN A 86 -10.47 8.40 11.68
C GLN A 86 -11.75 7.59 11.49
N ILE A 87 -11.62 6.32 11.05
CA ILE A 87 -12.75 5.39 10.89
C ILE A 87 -13.02 4.64 12.20
N GLY A 88 -11.97 4.36 12.99
CA GLY A 88 -12.06 3.71 14.31
C GLY A 88 -11.55 2.27 14.30
N SER A 89 -11.99 1.45 15.24
CA SER A 89 -11.57 0.04 15.28
C SER A 89 -12.10 -0.74 14.08
N PHE A 90 -11.39 -1.80 13.69
CA PHE A 90 -11.79 -2.71 12.62
C PHE A 90 -12.43 -3.96 13.22
N ALA A 91 -13.52 -4.42 12.62
CA ALA A 91 -14.14 -5.69 12.97
C ALA A 91 -14.52 -6.42 11.67
N SER A 92 -14.19 -7.70 11.58
CA SER A 92 -14.34 -8.51 10.36
C SER A 92 -15.80 -8.78 9.97
N ASP A 93 -16.72 -8.64 10.93
CA ASP A 93 -18.17 -8.79 10.79
C ASP A 93 -18.89 -7.49 10.40
N ASN A 94 -18.23 -6.33 10.52
CA ASN A 94 -18.82 -5.06 10.15
C ASN A 94 -19.13 -5.01 8.64
N PRO A 95 -20.31 -4.49 8.26
CA PRO A 95 -20.58 -4.08 6.88
C PRO A 95 -19.52 -3.05 6.47
N GLY A 96 -18.88 -3.24 5.31
CA GLY A 96 -17.78 -2.37 4.88
C GLY A 96 -16.37 -2.87 5.21
N SER A 97 -16.22 -4.00 5.92
CA SER A 97 -14.89 -4.51 6.28
C SER A 97 -14.04 -4.85 5.05
N VAL A 98 -14.65 -5.41 4.00
CA VAL A 98 -13.97 -5.71 2.73
C VAL A 98 -13.50 -4.43 2.05
N GLU A 99 -14.39 -3.45 1.92
CA GLU A 99 -14.12 -2.17 1.30
C GLU A 99 -13.00 -1.43 2.03
N ARG A 100 -13.03 -1.44 3.36
CA ARG A 100 -12.01 -0.83 4.21
C ARG A 100 -10.65 -1.52 4.10
N THR A 101 -10.62 -2.85 4.04
CA THR A 101 -9.37 -3.60 3.79
C THR A 101 -8.77 -3.25 2.44
N VAL A 102 -9.60 -3.21 1.39
CA VAL A 102 -9.16 -2.86 0.03
C VAL A 102 -8.65 -1.43 -0.04
N GLU A 103 -9.36 -0.48 0.58
CA GLU A 103 -8.91 0.91 0.67
C GLU A 103 -7.53 1.00 1.35
N MET A 104 -7.33 0.28 2.46
CA MET A 104 -6.03 0.25 3.14
C MET A 104 -4.94 -0.35 2.26
N PHE A 105 -5.22 -1.43 1.51
CA PHE A 105 -4.27 -1.96 0.54
C PHE A 105 -3.89 -0.93 -0.53
N GLN A 106 -4.87 -0.21 -1.06
CA GLN A 106 -4.64 0.85 -2.05
C GLN A 106 -3.77 1.99 -1.50
N LEU A 107 -3.98 2.37 -0.25
CA LEU A 107 -3.14 3.37 0.43
C LEU A 107 -1.71 2.86 0.64
N ILE A 108 -1.53 1.63 1.10
CA ILE A 108 -0.20 1.00 1.30
C ILE A 108 0.58 1.00 -0.02
N VAL A 109 0.00 0.48 -1.10
CA VAL A 109 0.71 0.41 -2.39
C VAL A 109 0.91 1.78 -3.04
N SER A 110 0.23 2.82 -2.55
CA SER A 110 0.43 4.21 -3.01
C SER A 110 1.53 4.95 -2.22
N THR A 111 2.08 4.36 -1.16
CA THR A 111 3.14 4.99 -0.36
C THR A 111 4.43 5.15 -1.17
N PRO A 112 5.22 6.20 -0.90
CA PRO A 112 6.55 6.33 -1.49
C PRO A 112 7.41 5.10 -1.21
N ASP A 113 7.39 4.59 0.03
CA ASP A 113 8.15 3.42 0.45
C ASP A 113 7.90 2.25 -0.49
N TYR A 114 6.65 1.86 -0.74
CA TYR A 114 6.30 0.77 -1.66
C TYR A 114 6.75 1.04 -3.12
N GLN A 115 6.63 2.29 -3.57
CA GLN A 115 6.92 2.65 -4.96
C GLN A 115 8.43 2.78 -5.25
N TYR A 116 9.25 3.04 -4.25
CA TYR A 116 10.70 3.17 -4.37
C TYR A 116 11.49 2.00 -3.75
N CYS A 117 10.80 0.93 -3.34
CA CYS A 117 11.38 -0.37 -2.95
C CYS A 117 12.28 -0.96 -4.06
#